data_AF-A0A940ANG1-F1
#
_entry.id   AF-A0A940ANG1-F1
#
_cell.length_a   1.000
_cell.length_b   1.000
_cell.length_c   1.000
_cell.angle_alpha   90.00
_cell.angle_beta   90.00
_cell.angle_gamma   90.00
#
_symmetry.space_group_name_H-M   'P 1'
#
loop_
_entity.id
_entity.type
_entity.pdbx_description
1 polymer ?
#
loop_
_entity_poly.entity_id
_entity_poly.type
_entity_poly.pdbx_seq_one_letter_code
_entity_poly.pdbx_strand_id
1 'polypeptide(L)'
;MFIPSMTEALSSLLDLGFIVETESAVDRYERLACTREDIRIVIEHESYHLALILSMFLDSKEVDVNKLFEALALPYRRKYEYPDKDSLSKAIAYMTEAVSGCIGPYRDDPEGLKSALAEALIPESDMTEEEKYLLAADREYLAGNYRQAIVFYEHAESNMSELQRKRYNRVIEKSKE
;
A
#
# COMPACT_ATOMS: atom_id res chain seq x y z
N MET A 1 10.93 8.50 -19.75
CA MET A 1 10.85 7.23 -20.50
C MET A 1 9.74 6.43 -19.86
N PHE A 2 8.64 6.15 -20.56
CA PHE A 2 7.55 5.32 -20.04
C PHE A 2 8.00 3.86 -20.11
N ILE A 3 7.91 3.13 -19.00
CA ILE A 3 8.19 1.69 -18.95
C ILE A 3 6.94 0.99 -19.50
N PRO A 4 6.99 0.32 -20.67
CA PRO A 4 5.80 -0.22 -21.34
C PRO A 4 4.95 -1.14 -20.46
N SER A 5 5.59 -1.91 -19.58
CA SER A 5 4.89 -2.78 -18.64
C SER A 5 4.00 -1.99 -17.68
N MET A 6 4.36 -0.76 -17.28
CA MET A 6 3.55 0.05 -16.37
C MET A 6 2.27 0.53 -17.04
N THR A 7 2.33 0.83 -18.33
CA THR A 7 1.14 1.19 -19.11
C THR A 7 0.17 0.01 -19.20
N GLU A 8 0.67 -1.21 -19.39
CA GLU A 8 -0.16 -2.43 -19.42
C GLU A 8 -0.79 -2.76 -18.06
N ALA A 9 -0.02 -2.63 -16.96
CA ALA A 9 -0.52 -2.84 -15.60
C ALA A 9 -1.61 -1.82 -15.25
N LEU A 10 -1.38 -0.53 -15.55
CA LEU A 10 -2.36 0.52 -15.33
C LEU A 10 -3.61 0.32 -16.20
N SER A 11 -3.46 -0.08 -17.47
CA SER A 11 -4.61 -0.38 -18.33
C SER A 11 -5.43 -1.55 -17.77
N SER A 12 -4.77 -2.59 -17.25
CA SER A 12 -5.47 -3.74 -16.66
C SER A 12 -6.24 -3.35 -15.40
N LEU A 13 -5.71 -2.44 -14.60
CA LEU A 13 -6.42 -1.87 -13.45
C LEU A 13 -7.65 -1.06 -13.89
N LEU A 14 -7.51 -0.21 -14.92
CA LEU A 14 -8.63 0.55 -15.48
C LEU A 14 -9.73 -0.39 -16.03
N ASP A 15 -9.35 -1.44 -16.75
CA ASP A 15 -10.27 -2.46 -17.28
C ASP A 15 -11.05 -3.15 -16.14
N LEU A 16 -10.39 -3.37 -15.01
CA LEU A 16 -10.99 -3.92 -13.79
C LEU A 16 -11.83 -2.90 -13.00
N GLY A 17 -11.97 -1.67 -13.49
CA GLY A 17 -12.77 -0.60 -12.87
C GLY A 17 -12.04 0.21 -11.79
N PHE A 18 -10.72 0.09 -11.68
CA PHE A 18 -9.96 0.91 -10.75
C PHE A 18 -9.81 2.34 -11.27
N ILE A 19 -9.84 3.30 -10.35
CA ILE A 19 -9.48 4.70 -10.58
C ILE A 19 -8.04 4.88 -10.12
N VAL A 20 -7.22 5.52 -10.96
CA VAL A 20 -5.81 5.78 -10.66
C VAL A 20 -5.65 7.19 -10.12
N GLU A 21 -5.13 7.31 -8.91
CA GLU A 21 -4.88 8.54 -8.19
C GLU A 21 -3.38 8.66 -7.91
N THR A 22 -2.79 9.80 -8.30
CA THR A 22 -1.41 10.12 -7.92
C THR A 22 -1.42 11.16 -6.82
N GLU A 23 -0.83 10.83 -5.68
CA GLU A 23 -0.63 11.76 -4.57
C GLU A 23 0.87 12.09 -4.51
N SER A 24 1.22 13.36 -4.68
CA SER A 24 2.58 13.87 -4.47
C SER A 24 2.56 14.81 -3.27
N ALA A 25 3.34 14.49 -2.25
CA ALA A 25 3.60 15.40 -1.14
C ALA A 25 4.97 16.05 -1.36
N VAL A 26 5.00 17.39 -1.35
CA VAL A 26 6.08 18.28 -1.80
C VAL A 26 7.50 17.87 -1.36
N ASP A 27 7.67 17.12 -0.27
CA ASP A 27 9.00 16.83 0.27
C ASP A 27 9.31 15.36 0.66
N ARG A 28 8.38 14.38 0.57
CA ARG A 28 8.60 13.12 1.34
C ARG A 28 8.14 11.80 0.73
N TYR A 29 7.14 11.77 -0.15
CA TYR A 29 6.75 10.54 -0.85
C TYR A 29 5.96 10.87 -2.11
N GLU A 30 6.15 10.02 -3.12
CA GLU A 30 5.28 9.92 -4.28
C GLU A 30 4.46 8.65 -4.13
N ARG A 31 3.16 8.76 -4.32
CA ARG A 31 2.25 7.64 -4.16
C ARG A 31 1.38 7.49 -5.39
N LEU A 32 1.29 6.27 -5.86
CA LEU A 32 0.29 5.83 -6.82
C LEU A 32 -0.72 4.97 -6.07
N ALA A 33 -1.98 5.43 -6.02
CA ALA A 33 -3.09 4.66 -5.47
C ALA A 33 -4.02 4.26 -6.61
N CYS A 34 -4.48 3.02 -6.60
CA CYS A 34 -5.50 2.51 -7.50
C CYS A 34 -6.67 2.01 -6.64
N THR A 35 -7.85 2.58 -6.82
CA THR A 35 -9.03 2.33 -5.98
C THR A 35 -10.20 1.78 -6.79
N ARG A 36 -10.85 0.72 -6.31
CA ARG A 36 -12.11 0.22 -6.83
C ARG A 36 -12.98 -0.22 -5.67
N GLU A 37 -14.09 0.48 -5.42
CA GLU A 37 -15.05 0.19 -4.35
C GLU A 37 -14.39 -0.10 -3.00
N ASP A 38 -14.21 -1.38 -2.68
CA ASP A 38 -13.65 -1.95 -1.47
C ASP A 38 -12.15 -2.29 -1.54
N ILE A 39 -11.56 -2.34 -2.73
CA ILE A 39 -10.16 -2.69 -2.96
C ILE A 39 -9.32 -1.42 -3.19
N ARG A 40 -8.16 -1.37 -2.53
CA ARG A 40 -7.15 -0.33 -2.74
C ARG A 40 -5.77 -0.93 -2.89
N ILE A 41 -5.10 -0.60 -4.00
CA ILE A 41 -3.71 -0.97 -4.27
C ILE A 41 -2.86 0.30 -4.19
N VAL A 42 -1.75 0.25 -3.49
CA VAL A 42 -0.89 1.41 -3.24
C VAL A 42 0.56 1.05 -3.54
N ILE A 43 1.21 1.83 -4.40
CA ILE A 43 2.66 1.85 -4.55
C ILE A 43 3.15 3.16 -3.94
N GLU A 44 3.97 3.06 -2.89
CA GLU A 44 4.55 4.21 -2.19
C GLU A 44 6.06 4.26 -2.45
N HIS A 45 6.55 5.45 -2.79
CA HIS A 45 7.97 5.76 -2.89
C HIS A 45 8.48 6.36 -1.58
N GLU A 46 9.32 5.63 -0.87
CA GLU A 46 10.06 6.11 0.29
C GLU A 46 11.38 6.78 -0.14
N SER A 47 11.35 8.10 -0.38
CA SER A 47 12.50 8.85 -0.91
C SER A 47 13.78 8.75 -0.07
N TYR A 48 13.67 8.48 1.23
CA TYR A 48 14.82 8.36 2.14
C TYR A 48 15.50 7.00 2.09
N HIS A 49 14.72 5.93 1.95
CA HIS A 49 15.21 4.55 1.87
C HIS A 49 15.45 4.12 0.43
N LEU A 50 15.08 4.98 -0.53
CA LEU A 50 15.08 4.69 -1.96
C LEU A 50 14.41 3.33 -2.19
N ALA A 51 13.17 3.22 -1.74
CA ALA A 51 12.41 1.98 -1.80
C ALA A 51 11.01 2.22 -2.36
N LEU A 52 10.51 1.24 -3.11
CA LEU A 52 9.11 1.15 -3.48
C LEU A 52 8.44 0.08 -2.62
N ILE A 53 7.26 0.40 -2.10
CA ILE A 53 6.46 -0.50 -1.27
C ILE A 53 5.10 -0.69 -1.91
N LEU A 54 4.73 -1.95 -2.14
CA LEU A 54 3.38 -2.35 -2.54
C LEU A 54 2.55 -2.67 -1.29
N SER A 55 1.40 -2.05 -1.16
CA SER A 55 0.41 -2.36 -0.12
C SER A 55 -0.96 -2.55 -0.76
N MET A 56 -1.76 -3.46 -0.21
CA MET A 56 -3.11 -3.76 -0.68
C MET A 56 -4.08 -3.76 0.48
N PHE A 57 -5.31 -3.34 0.22
CA PHE A 57 -6.37 -3.27 1.20
C PHE A 57 -7.68 -3.78 0.61
N LEU A 58 -8.47 -4.46 1.44
CA LEU A 58 -9.86 -4.84 1.18
C LEU A 58 -10.71 -4.35 2.34
N ASP A 59 -11.79 -3.60 2.08
CA ASP A 59 -12.65 -3.00 3.12
C ASP A 59 -11.84 -2.24 4.20
N SER A 60 -10.80 -1.52 3.77
CA SER A 60 -9.85 -0.81 4.66
C SER A 60 -9.03 -1.71 5.61
N LYS A 61 -9.01 -3.03 5.41
CA LYS A 61 -8.13 -3.98 6.10
C LYS A 61 -6.91 -4.26 5.24
N GLU A 62 -5.74 -4.28 5.86
CA GLU A 62 -4.48 -4.57 5.15
C GLU A 62 -4.43 -6.05 4.76
N VAL A 63 -4.02 -6.29 3.51
CA VAL A 63 -3.78 -7.61 2.95
C VAL A 63 -2.31 -7.95 3.14
N ASP A 64 -2.02 -9.16 3.61
CA ASP A 64 -0.66 -9.69 3.60
C ASP A 64 -0.25 -9.99 2.16
N VAL A 65 0.42 -9.02 1.56
CA VAL A 65 0.91 -9.12 0.19
C VAL A 65 1.86 -10.30 0.01
N ASN A 66 2.67 -10.67 1.01
CA ASN A 66 3.57 -11.82 0.85
C ASN A 66 2.76 -13.11 0.78
N LYS A 67 1.79 -13.30 1.68
CA LYS A 67 0.88 -14.46 1.67
C LYS A 67 0.10 -14.57 0.35
N LEU A 68 -0.37 -13.45 -0.19
CA LEU A 68 -1.07 -13.42 -1.47
C LEU A 68 -0.18 -13.90 -2.63
N PHE A 69 1.05 -13.42 -2.70
CA PHE A 69 1.98 -13.82 -3.76
C PHE A 69 2.46 -15.27 -3.59
N GLU A 70 2.60 -15.76 -2.35
CA GLU A 70 2.85 -17.17 -2.07
C GLU A 70 1.69 -18.06 -2.57
N ALA A 71 0.44 -17.67 -2.33
CA ALA A 71 -0.74 -18.39 -2.82
C ALA A 71 -0.79 -18.42 -4.36
N LEU A 72 -0.29 -17.38 -5.02
CA LEU A 72 -0.14 -17.29 -6.48
C LEU A 72 1.12 -17.96 -7.02
N ALA A 73 1.96 -18.55 -6.16
CA ALA A 73 3.27 -19.10 -6.50
C ALA A 73 4.20 -18.12 -7.25
N LEU A 74 4.09 -16.82 -6.92
CA LEU A 74 4.86 -15.75 -7.53
C LEU A 74 6.06 -15.36 -6.65
N PRO A 75 7.28 -15.23 -7.23
CA PRO A 75 8.47 -14.84 -6.48
C PRO A 75 8.50 -13.32 -6.25
N TYR A 76 7.78 -12.85 -5.24
CA TYR A 76 7.67 -11.42 -4.93
C TYR A 76 7.93 -11.10 -3.46
N ARG A 77 8.36 -9.86 -3.20
CA ARG A 77 8.51 -9.26 -1.88
C ARG A 77 7.86 -7.89 -1.89
N ARG A 78 7.10 -7.59 -0.83
CA ARG A 78 6.40 -6.31 -0.62
C ARG A 78 7.24 -5.06 -0.91
N LYS A 79 8.54 -5.09 -0.58
CA LYS A 79 9.46 -3.95 -0.65
C LYS A 79 10.59 -4.23 -1.63
N TYR A 80 10.89 -3.25 -2.48
CA TYR A 80 12.06 -3.27 -3.36
C TYR A 80 12.93 -2.03 -3.11
N GLU A 81 14.17 -2.25 -2.68
CA GLU A 81 15.16 -1.20 -2.47
C GLU A 81 15.97 -0.97 -3.75
N TYR A 82 16.18 0.29 -4.11
CA TYR A 82 16.98 0.71 -5.26
C TYR A 82 18.03 1.74 -4.80
N PRO A 83 19.33 1.44 -4.90
CA PRO A 83 20.36 2.31 -4.32
C PRO A 83 20.54 3.65 -5.06
N ASP A 84 20.00 3.79 -6.27
CA ASP A 84 20.22 4.95 -7.15
C ASP A 84 19.09 5.14 -8.18
N LYS A 85 19.14 6.26 -8.90
CA LYS A 85 18.14 6.63 -9.93
C LYS A 85 18.12 5.67 -11.12
N ASP A 86 19.24 5.05 -11.48
CA ASP A 86 19.28 4.08 -12.57
C ASP A 86 18.55 2.78 -12.16
N SER A 87 18.63 2.44 -10.88
CA SER A 87 17.94 1.31 -10.25
C SER A 87 16.46 1.57 -9.99
N LEU A 88 16.02 2.83 -9.92
CA LEU A 88 14.59 3.18 -9.81
C LEU A 88 13.77 2.61 -10.96
N SER A 89 14.28 2.63 -12.20
CA SER A 89 13.57 2.06 -13.35
C SER A 89 13.33 0.55 -13.18
N LYS A 90 14.27 -0.16 -12.55
CA LYS A 90 14.13 -1.59 -12.22
C LYS A 90 13.11 -1.80 -11.10
N ALA A 91 13.12 -0.94 -10.08
CA ALA A 91 12.13 -0.98 -9.01
C ALA A 91 10.71 -0.76 -9.54
N ILE A 92 10.53 0.22 -10.43
CA ILE A 92 9.25 0.50 -11.07
C ILE A 92 8.81 -0.73 -11.89
N ALA A 93 9.68 -1.29 -12.73
CA ALA A 93 9.38 -2.49 -13.50
C ALA A 93 9.00 -3.69 -12.60
N TYR A 94 9.72 -3.89 -11.51
CA TYR A 94 9.43 -4.93 -10.53
C TYR A 94 8.04 -4.76 -9.89
N MET A 95 7.69 -3.54 -9.45
CA MET A 95 6.39 -3.24 -8.86
C MET A 95 5.24 -3.41 -9.87
N THR A 96 5.48 -3.02 -11.12
CA THR A 96 4.55 -3.23 -12.22
C THR A 96 4.26 -4.71 -12.46
N GLU A 97 5.31 -5.54 -12.54
CA GLU A 97 5.17 -6.99 -12.74
C GLU A 97 4.40 -7.61 -11.57
N ALA A 98 4.66 -7.13 -10.36
CA ALA A 98 3.96 -7.58 -9.17
C ALA A 98 2.46 -7.29 -9.21
N VAL A 99 2.10 -6.04 -9.50
CA VAL A 99 0.69 -5.66 -9.65
C VAL A 99 0.03 -6.49 -10.75
N SER A 100 0.69 -6.62 -11.90
CA SER A 100 0.17 -7.42 -13.03
C SER A 100 0.00 -8.90 -12.68
N GLY A 101 0.96 -9.50 -11.97
CA GLY A 101 0.88 -10.90 -11.53
C GLY A 101 -0.21 -11.12 -10.50
N CYS A 102 -0.48 -10.12 -9.66
CA CYS A 102 -1.53 -10.19 -8.65
C CYS A 102 -2.94 -10.01 -9.22
N ILE A 103 -3.15 -9.08 -10.16
CA ILE A 103 -4.48 -8.77 -10.69
C ILE A 103 -4.80 -9.54 -11.98
N GLY A 104 -3.78 -9.89 -12.76
CA GLY A 104 -3.91 -10.48 -14.09
C GLY A 104 -4.72 -11.77 -14.13
N PRO A 105 -4.51 -12.73 -13.20
CA PRO A 105 -5.32 -13.95 -13.12
C PRO A 105 -6.83 -13.70 -12.93
N TYR A 106 -7.20 -12.52 -12.44
CA TYR A 106 -8.57 -12.15 -12.09
C TYR A 106 -9.19 -11.14 -13.05
N ARG A 107 -8.55 -10.89 -14.21
CA ARG A 107 -9.01 -9.88 -15.19
C ARG A 107 -10.49 -10.05 -15.55
N ASP A 108 -10.92 -11.29 -15.72
CA ASP A 108 -12.29 -11.64 -16.08
C ASP A 108 -13.12 -12.14 -14.87
N ASP A 109 -12.54 -12.12 -13.67
CA ASP A 109 -13.19 -12.57 -12.42
C ASP A 109 -12.93 -11.60 -11.24
N PRO A 110 -13.64 -10.46 -11.21
CA PRO A 110 -13.53 -9.47 -10.16
C PRO A 110 -13.84 -9.98 -8.74
N GLU A 111 -14.74 -10.97 -8.62
CA GLU A 111 -15.13 -11.58 -7.34
C GLU A 111 -14.06 -12.59 -6.87
N GLY A 112 -13.41 -13.27 -7.80
CA GLY A 112 -12.23 -14.08 -7.53
C GLY A 112 -11.09 -13.27 -6.91
N LEU A 113 -10.81 -12.07 -7.44
CA LEU A 113 -9.80 -11.17 -6.85
C LEU A 113 -10.17 -10.83 -5.40
N LYS A 114 -11.42 -10.41 -5.16
CA LYS A 114 -11.91 -10.07 -3.83
C LYS A 114 -11.77 -11.24 -2.85
N SER A 115 -12.12 -12.45 -3.30
CA SER A 115 -12.00 -13.67 -2.49
C SER A 115 -10.54 -13.98 -2.14
N ALA A 116 -9.62 -13.88 -3.09
CA ALA A 116 -8.19 -14.10 -2.86
C ALA A 116 -7.60 -13.06 -1.88
N LEU A 117 -7.99 -11.80 -2.01
CA LEU A 117 -7.61 -10.75 -1.06
C LEU A 117 -8.18 -11.03 0.33
N ALA A 118 -9.41 -11.51 0.44
CA ALA A 118 -10.05 -11.87 1.70
C ALA A 118 -9.30 -13.00 2.43
N GLU A 119 -8.83 -14.02 1.71
CA GLU A 119 -8.03 -15.11 2.27
C GLU A 119 -6.62 -14.66 2.73
N ALA A 120 -6.10 -13.63 2.09
CA ALA A 120 -4.82 -13.01 2.41
C ALA A 120 -4.94 -11.87 3.43
N LEU A 121 -6.12 -11.58 3.98
CA LEU A 121 -6.26 -10.58 5.04
C LEU A 121 -5.42 -10.97 6.25
N ILE A 122 -4.76 -9.97 6.83
CA ILE A 122 -4.11 -10.12 8.13
C ILE A 122 -5.23 -10.30 9.17
N PRO A 123 -5.32 -11.46 9.86
CA PRO A 123 -6.38 -11.71 10.82
C PRO A 123 -6.24 -10.75 12.01
N GLU A 124 -7.32 -10.07 12.39
CA GLU A 124 -7.30 -9.18 13.57
C GLU A 124 -6.95 -9.93 14.87
N SER A 125 -7.19 -11.25 14.94
CA SER A 125 -6.81 -12.10 16.08
C SER A 125 -5.30 -12.30 16.21
N ASP A 126 -4.57 -12.19 15.11
CA ASP A 126 -3.13 -12.45 15.04
C ASP A 126 -2.34 -11.15 15.20
N MET A 127 -3.05 -10.01 15.20
CA MET A 127 -2.49 -8.71 15.48
C MET A 127 -2.39 -8.49 16.99
N THR A 128 -1.22 -8.05 17.42
CA THR A 128 -1.03 -7.45 18.74
C THR A 128 -1.96 -6.25 18.92
N GLU A 129 -2.27 -5.90 20.17
CA GLU A 129 -3.09 -4.70 20.45
C GLU A 129 -2.46 -3.45 19.82
N GLU A 130 -1.13 -3.35 19.88
CA GLU A 130 -0.37 -2.27 19.25
C GLU A 130 -0.55 -2.25 17.71
N GLU A 131 -0.52 -3.39 17.03
CA GLU A 131 -0.76 -3.45 15.58
C GLU A 131 -2.20 -3.05 15.23
N LYS A 132 -3.19 -3.40 16.05
CA LYS A 132 -4.58 -2.94 15.86
C LYS A 132 -4.68 -1.43 16.02
N TYR A 133 -4.00 -0.86 17.01
CA TYR A 133 -3.92 0.58 17.19
C TYR A 133 -3.23 1.26 16.00
N LEU A 134 -2.15 0.71 15.46
CA LEU A 134 -1.50 1.25 14.26
C LEU A 134 -2.41 1.23 13.05
N LEU A 135 -3.13 0.12 12.83
CA LEU A 135 -4.09 0.00 11.73
C LEU A 135 -5.24 1.01 11.88
N ALA A 136 -5.76 1.18 13.10
CA ALA A 136 -6.78 2.18 13.39
C ALA A 136 -6.24 3.61 13.17
N ALA A 137 -5.00 3.88 13.56
CA ALA A 137 -4.34 5.17 13.35
C ALA A 137 -4.21 5.50 11.86
N ASP A 138 -3.78 4.53 11.05
CA ASP A 138 -3.65 4.69 9.61
C ASP A 138 -5.01 4.93 8.93
N ARG A 139 -6.07 4.26 9.37
CA ARG A 139 -7.45 4.50 8.86
C ARG A 139 -7.93 5.91 9.13
N GLU A 140 -7.81 6.37 10.38
CA GLU A 140 -8.24 7.71 10.77
C GLU A 140 -7.39 8.79 10.08
N TYR A 141 -6.08 8.54 9.91
CA TYR A 141 -5.19 9.42 9.17
C TYR A 141 -5.64 9.58 7.71
N LEU A 142 -5.94 8.47 7.04
CA LEU A 142 -6.42 8.47 5.65
C LEU A 142 -7.81 9.10 5.50
N ALA A 143 -8.66 9.00 6.52
CA ALA A 143 -9.96 9.66 6.57
C ALA A 143 -9.88 11.17 6.89
N GLY A 144 -8.70 11.69 7.22
CA GLY A 144 -8.51 13.09 7.64
C GLY A 144 -8.90 13.38 9.10
N ASN A 145 -9.21 12.35 9.88
CA ASN A 145 -9.57 12.42 11.29
C ASN A 145 -8.32 12.47 12.19
N TYR A 146 -7.52 13.52 12.00
CA TYR A 146 -6.18 13.64 12.58
C TYR A 146 -6.15 13.52 14.11
N ARG A 147 -7.15 14.04 14.83
CA ARG A 147 -7.19 13.92 16.30
C ARG A 147 -7.34 12.48 16.77
N GLN A 148 -8.16 11.69 16.10
CA GLN A 148 -8.37 10.28 16.46
C GLN A 148 -7.16 9.43 16.06
N ALA A 149 -6.54 9.74 14.92
CA ALA A 149 -5.30 9.10 14.49
C ALA A 149 -4.15 9.28 15.51
N ILE A 150 -4.00 10.48 16.10
CA ILE A 150 -3.00 10.75 17.16
C ILE A 150 -3.18 9.81 18.34
N VAL A 151 -4.41 9.69 18.86
CA VAL A 151 -4.71 8.83 20.03
C VAL A 151 -4.29 7.38 19.77
N PHE A 152 -4.57 6.88 18.56
CA PHE A 152 -4.20 5.52 18.20
C PHE A 152 -2.69 5.34 17.99
N TYR A 153 -1.99 6.31 17.38
CA TYR A 153 -0.53 6.27 17.29
C TYR A 153 0.15 6.32 18.66
N GLU A 154 -0.35 7.13 19.60
CA GLU A 154 0.15 7.21 20.97
C GLU A 154 0.04 5.86 21.70
N HIS A 155 -1.06 5.14 21.49
CA HIS A 155 -1.25 3.81 22.08
C HIS A 155 -0.30 2.75 21.51
N ALA A 156 0.24 2.94 20.30
CA ALA A 156 1.14 2.00 19.67
C ALA A 156 2.60 2.47 19.58
N GLU A 157 2.99 3.47 20.39
CA GLU A 157 4.25 4.18 20.21
C GLU A 157 5.50 3.30 20.24
N SER A 158 5.49 2.22 21.02
CA SER A 158 6.59 1.27 21.14
C SER A 158 6.81 0.42 19.88
N ASN A 159 5.76 0.17 19.09
CA ASN A 159 5.78 -0.73 17.94
C ASN A 159 5.61 0.00 16.59
N MET A 160 5.58 1.34 16.60
CA MET A 160 5.55 2.13 15.38
C MET A 160 6.78 1.84 14.50
N SER A 161 6.52 1.42 13.26
CA SER A 161 7.52 1.50 12.20
C SER A 161 8.00 2.94 12.01
N GLU A 162 9.15 3.11 11.36
CA GLU A 162 9.71 4.43 11.11
C GLU A 162 8.75 5.31 10.29
N LEU A 163 8.01 4.71 9.35
CA LEU A 163 6.97 5.37 8.56
C LEU A 163 5.79 5.83 9.43
N GLN A 164 5.30 4.97 10.32
CA GLN A 164 4.18 5.29 11.23
C GLN A 164 4.58 6.38 12.23
N ARG A 165 5.81 6.32 12.78
CA ARG A 165 6.33 7.37 13.66
C ARG A 165 6.43 8.73 12.95
N LYS A 166 6.81 8.72 11.66
CA LYS A 166 6.82 9.93 10.83
C LYS A 166 5.40 10.44 10.54
N ARG A 167 4.44 9.56 10.26
CA ARG A 167 3.01 9.92 10.10
C ARG A 167 2.48 10.55 11.37
N TYR A 168 2.65 9.91 12.52
CA TYR A 168 2.27 10.42 13.83
C TYR A 168 2.74 11.86 14.08
N ASN A 169 4.05 12.13 13.90
CA ASN A 169 4.62 13.47 14.07
C ASN A 169 3.93 14.50 13.16
N ARG A 170 3.60 14.12 11.93
CA ARG A 170 2.90 15.00 10.97
C ARG A 170 1.45 15.24 11.36
N VAL A 171 0.77 14.22 11.88
CA VAL A 171 -0.60 14.38 12.39
C VAL A 171 -0.60 15.37 13.56
N ILE A 172 0.40 15.29 14.45
CA ILE A 172 0.61 16.27 15.52
C ILE A 172 0.79 17.69 14.96
N GLU A 173 1.64 17.86 13.94
CA GLU A 173 1.86 19.17 13.30
C GLU A 173 0.55 19.75 12.73
N LYS A 174 -0.20 18.97 11.95
CA LYS A 174 -1.49 19.38 11.37
C LYS A 174 -2.57 19.64 12.42
N SER A 175 -2.54 18.97 13.56
CA SER A 175 -3.53 19.18 14.63
C SER A 175 -3.41 20.54 15.33
N LYS A 176 -2.31 21.26 15.08
CA LYS A 176 -2.01 22.59 15.63
C LYS A 176 -2.31 23.74 14.67
N GLU A 177 -2.63 23.44 13.41
CA GLU A 177 -3.09 24.39 12.37
C GLU A 177 -4.61 24.59 12.46
#